data_AF-A0A645JE07-F1
#
_entry.id   AF-A0A645JE07-F1
#
_cell.length_a   1.000
_cell.length_b   1.000
_cell.length_c   1.000
_cell.angle_alpha   90.00
_cell.angle_beta   90.00
_cell.angle_gamma   90.00
#
_symmetry.space_group_name_H-M   'P 1'
#
loop_
_entity.id
_entity.type
_entity.pdbx_description
1 polymer ?
#
loop_
_entity_poly.entity_id
_entity_poly.type
_entity_poly.pdbx_seq_one_letter_code
_entity_poly.pdbx_strand_id
1 'polypeptide(L)' 'MRAALEIISSGEESEALVTIREGKFHQVKRMMASRGTPVKYLRRLSMGTLKIDKTLAGGEWRYLTDKEIDELKKCTE' A
#
# COMPACT_ATOMS: atom_id res chain seq x y z
N MET A 1 -14.54 2.11 7.76
CA MET A 1 -13.83 0.82 7.58
C MET A 1 -12.34 1.05 7.82
N ARG A 2 -11.69 0.36 8.77
CA ARG A 2 -10.28 0.63 9.15
C ARG A 2 -9.25 0.02 8.19
N ALA A 3 -9.62 -1.09 7.56
CA ALA A 3 -8.86 -1.74 6.51
C ALA A 3 -9.82 -2.27 5.42
N ALA A 4 -9.33 -2.37 4.19
CA ALA A 4 -10.01 -2.97 3.06
C ALA A 4 -9.06 -3.96 2.37
N LEU A 5 -9.65 -5.04 1.84
CA LEU A 5 -8.94 -6.11 1.13
C LEU A 5 -9.64 -6.33 -0.21
N GLU A 6 -8.86 -6.34 -1.28
CA GLU A 6 -9.32 -6.67 -2.63
C GLU A 6 -8.42 -7.77 -3.19
N ILE A 7 -9.01 -8.89 -3.59
CA ILE A 7 -8.25 -10.06 -4.09
C ILE A 7 -8.11 -9.89 -5.60
N ILE A 8 -6.88 -9.83 -6.09
CA ILE A 8 -6.57 -9.75 -7.52
C ILE A 8 -6.56 -11.15 -8.13
N SER A 9 -5.92 -12.11 -7.45
CA SER A 9 -5.79 -13.48 -7.90
C SER A 9 -5.75 -14.44 -6.71
N SER A 10 -6.36 -15.62 -6.87
CA SER A 10 -6.35 -16.70 -5.88
C SER A 10 -5.92 -18.02 -6.52
N GLY A 11 -4.80 -18.56 -6.05
CA GLY A 11 -4.22 -19.84 -6.46
C GLY A 11 -3.19 -20.31 -5.44
N GLU A 12 -2.20 -21.12 -5.86
CA GLU A 12 -1.06 -21.48 -5.00
C GLU A 12 -0.32 -20.25 -4.47
N GLU A 13 -0.25 -19.20 -5.29
CA GLU A 13 0.13 -17.86 -4.89
C GLU A 13 -1.08 -16.94 -5.07
N SER A 14 -1.38 -16.15 -4.04
CA SER A 14 -2.49 -15.21 -4.05
C SER A 14 -1.96 -13.79 -4.02
N GLU A 15 -2.57 -12.93 -4.82
CA GLU A 15 -2.27 -11.50 -4.86
C GLU A 15 -3.48 -10.71 -4.37
N ALA A 16 -3.25 -9.76 -3.48
CA ALA A 16 -4.30 -8.91 -2.94
C ALA A 16 -3.80 -7.50 -2.64
N LEU A 17 -4.69 -6.52 -2.84
CA LEU A 17 -4.50 -5.14 -2.43
C LEU A 17 -5.06 -4.95 -1.02
N VAL A 18 -4.22 -4.44 -0.14
CA VAL A 18 -4.59 -4.15 1.24
C VAL A 18 -4.50 -2.65 1.46
N THR A 19 -5.62 -2.02 1.77
CA THR A 19 -5.66 -0.61 2.16
C THR A 19 -5.87 -0.54 3.67
N ILE A 20 -4.97 0.15 4.38
CA ILE A 20 -5.06 0.39 5.82
C ILE A 20 -5.01 1.88 6.09
N ARG A 21 -5.73 2.34 7.12
CA ARG A 21 -5.68 3.74 7.58
C ARG A 21 -4.80 3.94 8.81
N GLU A 22 -4.41 2.86 9.47
CA GLU A 22 -3.52 2.86 10.64
C GLU A 22 -2.16 2.24 10.30
N GLY A 23 -1.09 2.82 10.86
CA GLY A 23 0.28 2.38 10.66
C GLY A 23 0.84 1.57 11.83
N LYS A 24 0.17 0.50 12.26
CA LYS A 24 0.67 -0.33 13.37
C LYS A 24 1.84 -1.22 12.90
N PHE A 25 2.80 -1.47 13.81
CA PHE A 25 3.96 -2.33 13.55
C PHE A 25 3.53 -3.66 12.93
N HIS A 26 4.09 -4.06 11.78
CA HIS A 26 3.80 -5.34 11.09
C HIS A 26 2.31 -5.67 10.89
N GLN A 27 1.43 -4.66 10.81
CA GLN A 27 -0.01 -4.86 10.79
C GLN A 27 -0.48 -5.81 9.68
N VAL A 28 -0.10 -5.55 8.41
CA VAL A 28 -0.51 -6.37 7.27
C VAL A 28 -0.01 -7.81 7.41
N LYS A 29 1.25 -8.00 7.81
CA LYS A 29 1.82 -9.35 8.02
C LYS A 29 1.07 -10.12 9.11
N ARG A 30 0.74 -9.47 10.24
CA ARG A 30 -0.04 -10.11 11.31
C ARG A 30 -1.47 -10.41 10.89
N MET A 31 -2.12 -9.50 10.17
CA MET A 31 -3.49 -9.70 9.68
C MET A 31 -3.58 -10.94 8.79
N MET A 32 -2.66 -11.07 7.83
CA MET A 32 -2.67 -12.22 6.91
C MET A 32 -2.22 -13.51 7.61
N ALA A 33 -1.17 -13.46 8.45
CA ALA A 33 -0.74 -14.61 9.24
C ALA A 33 -1.86 -15.15 10.17
N SER A 34 -2.69 -14.27 10.75
CA SER A 34 -3.83 -14.68 11.59
C SER A 34 -4.90 -15.48 10.84
N ARG A 35 -4.90 -15.39 9.50
CA ARG A 35 -5.80 -16.14 8.61
C ARG A 35 -5.14 -17.36 7.96
N GLY A 36 -3.92 -17.71 8.38
CA GLY A 36 -3.16 -18.83 7.83
C GLY A 36 -2.49 -18.54 6.48
N THR A 37 -2.49 -17.27 6.03
CA THR A 37 -1.89 -16.87 4.76
C THR A 37 -0.67 -15.97 4.99
N PRO A 38 0.54 -16.51 5.21
CA PRO A 38 1.71 -15.67 5.43
C PRO A 38 2.07 -14.86 4.18
N VAL A 39 2.45 -13.60 4.37
CA VAL A 39 2.84 -12.70 3.27
C VAL A 39 4.27 -12.99 2.82
N LYS A 40 4.45 -13.49 1.60
CA LYS A 40 5.77 -13.71 0.98
C LYS A 40 6.43 -12.40 0.51
N TYR A 41 5.64 -11.55 -0.15
CA TYR A 41 6.09 -10.27 -0.69
C TYR A 41 5.13 -9.15 -0.30
N LEU A 42 5.68 -8.01 0.16
CA LEU A 42 4.91 -6.85 0.54
C LEU A 42 5.55 -5.60 -0.03
N ARG A 43 4.81 -4.88 -0.87
CA ARG A 43 5.20 -3.59 -1.41
C ARG A 43 4.08 -2.59 -1.21
N ARG A 44 4.42 -1.39 -0.75
CA ARG A 44 3.47 -0.27 -0.68
C ARG A 44 3.33 0.35 -2.07
N LEU A 45 2.11 0.31 -2.62
CA LEU A 45 1.81 0.84 -3.96
C LEU A 45 1.35 2.30 -3.93
N SER A 46 0.75 2.73 -2.83
CA SER A 46 0.27 4.10 -2.66
C SER A 46 0.28 4.51 -1.20
N MET A 47 0.25 5.83 -0.97
CA MET A 47 0.05 6.45 0.33
C MET A 47 -0.83 7.68 0.14
N GLY A 48 -2.08 7.60 0.61
CA GLY A 48 -3.07 8.64 0.32
C GLY A 48 -3.30 8.76 -1.19
N THR A 49 -3.17 9.96 -1.72
CA THR A 49 -3.25 10.27 -3.16
C THR A 49 -1.98 9.91 -3.92
N LEU A 50 -0.84 9.78 -3.25
CA LEU A 50 0.45 9.49 -3.87
C LEU A 50 0.51 8.03 -4.31
N LYS A 51 0.82 7.81 -5.57
CA LYS A 51 1.06 6.48 -6.15
C LYS A 51 2.55 6.29 -6.36
N ILE A 52 3.03 5.05 -6.20
CA ILE A 52 4.41 4.71 -6.53
C ILE A 52 4.63 4.91 -8.03
N ASP A 53 5.65 5.69 -8.36
CA ASP A 53 6.04 5.88 -9.75
C ASP A 53 6.61 4.57 -10.28
N LYS A 54 6.05 4.07 -11.39
CA LYS A 54 6.51 2.81 -12.00
C LYS A 54 7.87 2.97 -12.70
N THR A 55 8.32 4.22 -12.90
CA THR A 55 9.57 4.53 -13.59
C THR A 55 10.78 4.62 -12.66
N LEU A 56 10.57 4.76 -11.34
CA LEU A 56 11.64 4.80 -10.34
C LEU A 56 12.14 3.39 -10.01
N ALA A 57 13.45 3.20 -10.05
CA ALA A 57 14.08 1.97 -9.59
C ALA A 57 14.11 1.90 -8.05
N GLY A 58 14.36 0.70 -7.52
CA GLY A 58 14.47 0.49 -6.08
C GLY A 58 15.63 1.29 -5.48
N GLY A 59 15.31 2.24 -4.59
CA GLY A 59 16.29 3.12 -3.94
C GLY A 59 16.36 4.54 -4.53
N GLU A 60 15.70 4.76 -5.66
CA GLU A 60 15.60 6.10 -6.24
C GLU A 60 14.50 6.92 -5.58
N TRP A 61 14.67 8.24 -5.64
CA TRP A 61 13.71 9.21 -5.14
C TRP A 61 13.59 10.36 -6.14
N ARG A 62 12.43 11.02 -6.12
CA ARG A 62 12.20 12.25 -6.88
C ARG A 62 11.44 13.24 -6.03
N TYR A 63 11.47 14.51 -6.43
CA TYR A 63 10.59 15.51 -5.87
C TYR A 63 9.14 15.28 -6.32
N LEU A 64 8.21 15.61 -5.44
CA LEU A 64 6.78 15.67 -5.77
C LEU A 64 6.53 16.85 -6.71
N THR A 65 5.61 16.68 -7.63
CA THR A 65 5.11 17.76 -8.48
C THR A 65 4.15 18.66 -7.70
N ASP A 66 3.98 19.92 -8.11
CA ASP A 66 3.05 20.85 -7.46
C ASP A 66 1.62 20.29 -7.38
N LYS A 67 1.19 19.54 -8.41
CA LYS A 67 -0.11 18.86 -8.42
C LYS A 67 -0.24 17.80 -7.32
N GLU A 68 0.78 16.95 -7.17
CA GLU A 68 0.81 15.92 -6.12
C GLU A 68 0.83 16.54 -4.72
N ILE A 69 1.54 17.66 -4.55
CA ILE A 69 1.58 18.41 -3.29
C ILE A 69 0.21 19.00 -2.96
N ASP A 70 -0.46 19.61 -3.94
CA ASP A 70 -1.79 20.18 -3.74
C ASP A 70 -2.84 19.12 -3.43
N GLU A 71 -2.77 17.95 -4.08
CA GLU A 71 -3.62 16.80 -3.75
C GLU A 71 -3.36 16.30 -2.32
N LEU A 72 -2.10 16.24 -1.89
CA LEU A 72 -1.76 15.80 -0.53
C LEU A 72 -2.28 16.78 0.53
N LYS A 73 -2.21 18.09 0.28
CA LYS A 73 -2.75 19.12 1.18
C LYS A 73 -4.26 18.96 1.36
N LYS A 74 -5.00 18.78 0.26
CA LYS A 74 -6.46 18.58 0.29
C LYS A 74 -6.91 17.34 1.07
N CYS A 75 -6.07 16.30 1.15
CA CYS A 75 -6.40 15.10 1.93
C CYS A 75 -6.23 15.24 3.44
N THR A 76 -5.63 16.34 3.91
CA THR A 76 -5.37 16.58 5.34
C THR A 76 -6.43 17.50 5.97
N GLU A 77 -7.34 18.07 5.17
CA GLU A 77 -8.48 18.89 5.60
C GLU A 77 -9.75 18.05 5.84
#